data_AF-A0A0C1XWS2-F1
#
_entry.id   AF-A0A0C1XWS2-F1
#
_cell.length_a   1.000
_cell.length_b   1.000
_cell.length_c   1.000
_cell.angle_alpha   90.00
_cell.angle_beta   90.00
_cell.angle_gamma   90.00
#
_symmetry.space_group_name_H-M   'P 1'
#
loop_
_entity.id
_entity.type
_entity.pdbx_description
1 polymer ?
#
loop_
_entity_poly.entity_id
_entity_poly.type
_entity_poly.pdbx_seq_one_letter_code
_entity_poly.pdbx_strand_id
1 'polypeptide(L)'
;MAVDTACSGSLTAVHQAVAALRDGTCDLAIAGGVNLILSPRVYDVLDQGEMLSSDGRCKTFDSRADGYVRGEGVGVVLLKQADRADHDGDGVHAVIKAATANHGGRTTSLTAPNPDAQADLLVEAYRAADVAPQTVGYIETHGTGTALGDPIETTGLSTAFRRLRAERGTAATPGCVIGSVKTNIGHLEAAAGIAGLFKAVLALRHGTIPAGLHLREQNPYLELDGGPFEIATTARPWPEPRDGAGNGLPRRAGVSSFGFGGANAHIVLEEPPMPDTGAKDTAAAEQLFVLSARTPEALRHTAERLADHLADQDVPAGDLAYTLQTGRDAMTHRLAVVADGPAALRAELCAHLAGHPSAVRTGQAGRGRAPATAS
;
A
#
# COMPACT_ATOMS: atom_id res chain seq x y z
N MET A 1 18.35 -4.84 6.87
CA MET A 1 18.31 -4.18 8.20
C MET A 1 16.97 -4.51 8.83
N ALA A 2 16.91 -4.76 10.13
CA ALA A 2 15.64 -4.92 10.85
C ALA A 2 15.27 -3.57 11.49
N VAL A 3 14.01 -3.16 11.37
CA VAL A 3 13.50 -1.91 11.92
C VAL A 3 12.45 -2.26 12.95
N ASP A 4 12.68 -1.89 14.20
CA ASP A 4 11.72 -2.03 15.28
C ASP A 4 11.48 -0.67 15.93
N THR A 5 10.36 -0.06 15.53
CA THR A 5 9.81 1.14 16.17
C THR A 5 8.39 0.85 16.65
N ALA A 6 8.14 -0.38 17.12
CA ALA A 6 6.82 -0.89 17.46
C ALA A 6 5.82 -0.71 16.29
N CYS A 7 4.64 -0.15 16.55
CA CYS A 7 3.55 -0.03 15.59
C CYS A 7 3.86 0.79 14.32
N SER A 8 4.89 1.65 14.36
CA SER A 8 5.34 2.39 13.17
C SER A 8 6.39 1.65 12.33
N GLY A 9 6.86 0.48 12.78
CA GLY A 9 8.03 -0.23 12.24
C GLY A 9 8.09 -0.32 10.72
N SER A 10 7.03 -0.85 10.09
CA SER A 10 6.99 -0.99 8.62
C SER A 10 6.98 0.35 7.86
N LEU A 11 6.33 1.39 8.39
CA LEU A 11 6.30 2.70 7.73
C LEU A 11 7.65 3.43 7.90
N THR A 12 8.30 3.26 9.06
CA THR A 12 9.68 3.68 9.29
C THR A 12 10.66 2.96 8.35
N ALA A 13 10.47 1.66 8.10
CA ALA A 13 11.28 0.92 7.14
C ALA A 13 11.13 1.46 5.71
N VAL A 14 9.93 1.87 5.30
CA VAL A 14 9.71 2.54 4.02
C VAL A 14 10.40 3.91 3.99
N HIS A 15 10.31 4.71 5.05
CA HIS A 15 11.04 5.97 5.16
C HIS A 15 12.56 5.78 5.00
N GLN A 16 13.15 4.80 5.68
CA GLN A 16 14.58 4.49 5.55
C GLN A 16 14.96 4.02 4.14
N ALA A 17 14.11 3.23 3.49
CA ALA A 17 14.32 2.80 2.11
C ALA A 17 14.28 3.98 1.13
N VAL A 18 13.34 4.93 1.31
CA VAL A 18 13.27 6.16 0.52
C VAL A 18 14.52 7.01 0.73
N ALA A 19 15.01 7.14 1.95
CA ALA A 19 16.26 7.86 2.25
C ALA A 19 17.46 7.20 1.56
N ALA A 20 17.60 5.87 1.65
CA ALA A 20 18.69 5.13 1.02
C ALA A 20 18.69 5.25 -0.52
N LEU A 21 17.50 5.28 -1.14
CA LEU A 21 17.36 5.53 -2.57
C LEU A 21 17.76 6.96 -2.94
N ARG A 22 17.32 7.96 -2.17
CA ARG A 22 17.62 9.39 -2.44
C ARG A 22 19.10 9.71 -2.29
N ASP A 23 19.76 9.12 -1.30
CA ASP A 23 21.18 9.33 -1.04
C ASP A 23 22.10 8.46 -1.92
N GLY A 24 21.52 7.65 -2.82
CA GLY A 24 22.27 6.78 -3.74
C GLY A 24 22.97 5.60 -3.07
N THR A 25 22.56 5.23 -1.84
CA THR A 25 23.10 4.05 -1.13
C THR A 25 22.58 2.75 -1.76
N CYS A 26 21.41 2.79 -2.39
CA CYS A 26 20.92 1.70 -3.24
C CYS A 26 20.09 2.24 -4.42
N ASP A 27 19.95 1.41 -5.46
CA ASP A 27 19.15 1.70 -6.66
C ASP A 27 17.71 1.16 -6.58
N LEU A 28 17.54 0.14 -5.75
CA LEU A 28 16.32 -0.59 -5.51
C LEU A 28 16.25 -0.93 -4.01
N ALA A 29 15.06 -0.85 -3.43
CA ALA A 29 14.84 -1.21 -2.05
C ALA A 29 13.56 -2.04 -1.88
N ILE A 30 13.65 -3.10 -1.08
CA ILE A 30 12.47 -3.82 -0.59
C ILE A 30 12.23 -3.37 0.85
N ALA A 31 11.04 -2.86 1.13
CA ALA A 31 10.63 -2.40 2.45
C ALA A 31 9.26 -2.95 2.82
N GLY A 32 8.99 -3.15 4.10
CA GLY A 32 7.72 -3.74 4.54
C GLY A 32 7.73 -4.10 6.01
N GLY A 33 6.84 -5.02 6.38
CA GLY A 33 6.79 -5.54 7.74
C GLY A 33 5.97 -6.81 7.84
N VAL A 34 6.12 -7.48 8.97
CA VAL A 34 5.42 -8.70 9.32
C VAL A 34 4.94 -8.63 10.77
N ASN A 35 3.76 -9.15 11.03
CA ASN A 35 3.27 -9.41 12.37
C ASN A 35 2.56 -10.76 12.43
N LEU A 36 2.94 -11.58 13.41
CA LEU A 36 2.37 -12.90 13.64
C LEU A 36 2.13 -13.09 15.14
N ILE A 37 0.99 -13.69 15.48
CA ILE A 37 0.55 -13.96 16.84
C ILE A 37 0.82 -15.43 17.16
N LEU A 38 2.09 -15.73 17.45
CA LEU A 38 2.56 -17.11 17.66
C LEU A 38 2.45 -17.58 19.12
N SER A 39 2.04 -16.69 20.04
CA SER A 39 1.92 -16.97 21.46
C SER A 39 0.85 -16.10 22.12
N PRO A 40 0.07 -16.64 23.08
CA PRO A 40 -0.90 -15.86 23.85
C PRO A 40 -0.24 -14.86 24.81
N ARG A 41 1.03 -15.03 25.18
CA ARG A 41 1.70 -14.19 26.19
C ARG A 41 1.66 -12.69 25.86
N VAL A 42 1.69 -12.32 24.59
CA VAL A 42 1.62 -10.91 24.18
C VAL A 42 0.21 -10.34 24.37
N TYR A 43 -0.84 -11.17 24.24
CA TYR A 43 -2.20 -10.75 24.61
C TYR A 43 -2.28 -10.42 26.10
N ASP A 44 -1.76 -11.29 26.98
CA ASP A 44 -1.80 -11.08 28.42
C ASP A 44 -1.14 -9.75 28.83
N VAL A 45 0.01 -9.42 28.23
CA VAL A 45 0.74 -8.18 28.50
C VAL A 45 -0.02 -6.94 28.00
N LEU A 46 -0.63 -7.03 26.82
CA LEU A 46 -1.38 -5.90 26.23
C LEU A 46 -2.72 -5.67 26.94
N ASP A 47 -3.36 -6.74 27.41
CA ASP A 47 -4.56 -6.68 28.25
C ASP A 47 -4.28 -6.01 29.59
N GLN A 48 -3.19 -6.42 30.27
CA GLN A 48 -2.71 -5.76 31.50
C GLN A 48 -2.33 -4.29 31.28
N GLY A 49 -1.93 -3.93 30.06
CA GLY A 49 -1.65 -2.56 29.65
C GLY A 49 -2.87 -1.76 29.20
N GLU A 50 -4.09 -2.33 29.31
CA GLU A 50 -5.36 -1.73 28.89
C GLU A 50 -5.34 -1.24 27.42
N MET A 51 -4.59 -1.93 26.56
CA MET A 51 -4.45 -1.57 25.14
C MET A 51 -5.48 -2.23 24.25
N LEU A 52 -6.10 -3.31 24.74
CA LEU A 52 -6.98 -4.18 23.96
C LEU A 52 -8.45 -3.79 24.13
N SER A 53 -9.17 -3.81 23.02
CA SER A 53 -10.62 -3.62 23.00
C SER A 53 -11.33 -4.84 23.57
N SER A 54 -12.30 -4.59 24.46
CA SER A 54 -13.05 -5.64 25.17
C SER A 54 -13.95 -6.49 24.26
N ASP A 55 -14.35 -5.95 23.10
CA ASP A 55 -15.16 -6.64 22.10
C ASP A 55 -14.37 -7.10 20.86
N GLY A 56 -13.03 -6.97 20.91
CA GLY A 56 -12.14 -7.44 19.86
C GLY A 56 -12.30 -6.67 18.55
N ARG A 57 -12.59 -5.37 18.60
CA ARG A 57 -12.70 -4.50 17.41
C ARG A 57 -11.93 -3.19 17.58
N CYS A 58 -11.22 -2.78 16.53
CA CYS A 58 -10.72 -1.41 16.39
C CYS A 58 -11.90 -0.51 15.98
N LYS A 59 -12.52 0.17 16.96
CA LYS A 59 -13.68 1.05 16.76
C LYS A 59 -13.21 2.48 16.46
N THR A 60 -12.35 2.62 15.46
CA THR A 60 -11.68 3.88 15.12
C THR A 60 -12.68 5.01 14.90
N PHE A 61 -12.46 6.14 15.60
CA PHE A 61 -13.28 7.35 15.62
C PHE A 61 -14.66 7.25 16.28
N ASP A 62 -15.04 6.09 16.81
CA ASP A 62 -16.34 5.90 17.48
C ASP A 62 -16.30 6.36 18.94
N SER A 63 -17.43 6.84 19.47
CA SER A 63 -17.58 7.24 20.88
C SER A 63 -17.31 6.09 21.87
N ARG A 64 -17.39 4.84 21.41
CA ARG A 64 -17.13 3.62 22.19
C ARG A 64 -15.71 3.08 22.06
N ALA A 65 -14.80 3.78 21.38
CA ALA A 65 -13.40 3.41 21.24
C ALA A 65 -12.74 3.12 22.61
N ASP A 66 -12.32 1.87 22.84
CA ASP A 66 -11.81 1.37 24.12
C ASP A 66 -10.47 0.63 23.99
N GLY A 67 -9.86 0.58 22.81
CA GLY A 67 -8.67 -0.20 22.54
C GLY A 67 -8.63 -0.75 21.11
N TYR A 68 -7.61 -1.54 20.80
CA TYR A 68 -7.49 -2.21 19.50
C TYR A 68 -7.62 -3.72 19.62
N VAL A 69 -7.84 -4.40 18.49
CA VAL A 69 -7.69 -5.86 18.39
C VAL A 69 -6.42 -6.19 17.60
N ARG A 70 -5.63 -7.15 18.05
CA ARG A 70 -4.40 -7.56 17.33
C ARG A 70 -4.78 -8.22 16.00
N GLY A 71 -3.93 -8.05 14.99
CA GLY A 71 -4.07 -8.72 13.70
C GLY A 71 -2.73 -9.22 13.16
N GLU A 72 -2.80 -10.15 12.21
CA GLU A 72 -1.64 -10.73 11.56
C GLU A 72 -1.53 -10.26 10.12
N GLY A 73 -0.31 -10.21 9.60
CA GLY A 73 -0.09 -9.93 8.19
C GLY A 73 1.37 -9.70 7.84
N VAL A 74 1.65 -9.84 6.55
CA VAL A 74 2.95 -9.53 5.96
C VAL A 74 2.72 -8.73 4.69
N GLY A 75 3.54 -7.70 4.48
CA GLY A 75 3.49 -6.87 3.29
C GLY A 75 4.86 -6.33 2.95
N VAL A 76 5.15 -6.24 1.66
CA VAL A 76 6.37 -5.62 1.13
C VAL A 76 6.06 -4.78 -0.11
N VAL A 77 6.84 -3.71 -0.30
CA VAL A 77 6.90 -2.90 -1.52
C VAL A 77 8.31 -2.98 -2.10
N LEU A 78 8.39 -2.96 -3.43
CA LEU A 78 9.64 -2.67 -4.16
C LEU A 78 9.64 -1.19 -4.53
N LEU A 79 10.71 -0.50 -4.20
CA LEU A 79 10.88 0.94 -4.41
C LEU A 79 12.06 1.20 -5.32
N LYS A 80 11.89 2.15 -6.24
CA LYS A 80 12.89 2.66 -7.19
C LYS A 80 12.74 4.18 -7.27
N GLN A 81 13.80 4.90 -7.67
CA GLN A 81 13.65 6.31 -8.04
C GLN A 81 12.70 6.45 -9.24
N ALA A 82 11.84 7.47 -9.22
CA ALA A 82 10.70 7.58 -10.15
C ALA A 82 11.14 7.78 -11.61
N ASP A 83 12.21 8.54 -11.83
CA ASP A 83 12.83 8.73 -13.15
C ASP A 83 13.38 7.43 -13.73
N ARG A 84 14.00 6.60 -12.89
CA ARG A 84 14.47 5.27 -13.29
C ARG A 84 13.32 4.29 -13.53
N ALA A 85 12.26 4.36 -12.74
CA ALA A 85 11.08 3.54 -12.95
C ALA A 85 10.40 3.85 -14.29
N ASP A 86 10.32 5.14 -14.65
CA ASP A 86 9.83 5.60 -15.95
C ASP A 86 10.75 5.13 -17.10
N HIS A 87 12.05 5.36 -16.97
CA HIS A 87 13.04 4.91 -17.95
C HIS A 87 13.00 3.38 -18.19
N ASP A 88 12.85 2.60 -17.12
CA ASP A 88 12.84 1.14 -17.19
C ASP A 88 11.47 0.57 -17.61
N GLY A 89 10.44 1.41 -17.73
CA GLY A 89 9.08 1.00 -18.09
C GLY A 89 8.37 0.18 -16.99
N ASP A 90 8.67 0.46 -15.72
CA ASP A 90 8.07 -0.25 -14.59
C ASP A 90 6.58 0.07 -14.42
N GLY A 91 5.81 -0.93 -13.97
CA GLY A 91 4.44 -0.73 -13.51
C GLY A 91 4.38 0.04 -12.20
N VAL A 92 4.29 1.37 -12.25
CA VAL A 92 4.22 2.22 -11.06
C VAL A 92 2.82 2.20 -10.45
N HIS A 93 2.71 1.77 -9.19
CA HIS A 93 1.43 1.73 -8.46
C HIS A 93 1.06 3.05 -7.77
N ALA A 94 2.06 3.79 -7.30
CA ALA A 94 1.95 5.10 -6.65
C ALA A 94 3.33 5.76 -6.58
N VAL A 95 3.36 7.08 -6.43
CA VAL A 95 4.60 7.85 -6.24
C VAL A 95 4.68 8.33 -4.79
N ILE A 96 5.77 7.99 -4.09
CA ILE A 96 6.06 8.54 -2.76
C ILE A 96 6.70 9.93 -2.92
N LYS A 97 5.94 10.99 -2.62
CA LYS A 97 6.42 12.39 -2.69
C LYS A 97 7.30 12.74 -1.50
N ALA A 98 6.94 12.26 -0.32
CA ALA A 98 7.74 12.40 0.88
C ALA A 98 7.50 11.22 1.83
N ALA A 99 8.53 10.88 2.60
CA ALA A 99 8.43 9.99 3.75
C ALA A 99 9.22 10.62 4.89
N THR A 100 8.59 10.80 6.04
CA THR A 100 9.17 11.50 7.20
C THR A 100 9.00 10.66 8.45
N ALA A 101 9.89 10.84 9.42
CA ALA A 101 9.81 10.21 10.72
C ALA A 101 10.31 11.17 11.81
N ASN A 102 9.68 11.12 12.99
CA ASN A 102 10.12 11.87 14.16
C ASN A 102 9.80 11.13 15.47
N HIS A 103 9.97 11.80 16.62
CA HIS A 103 9.63 11.25 17.93
C HIS A 103 8.72 12.21 18.72
N GLY A 104 7.78 11.65 19.49
CA GLY A 104 6.88 12.41 20.36
C GLY A 104 7.55 13.19 21.52
N GLY A 105 8.87 13.02 21.68
CA GLY A 105 9.65 13.67 22.74
C GLY A 105 9.14 13.33 24.14
N ARG A 106 9.06 14.36 25.01
CA ARG A 106 8.57 14.23 26.38
C ARG A 106 7.06 14.39 26.42
N THR A 107 6.37 13.40 26.96
CA THR A 107 4.91 13.38 27.16
C THR A 107 4.56 13.00 28.60
N THR A 108 3.27 12.91 28.93
CA THR A 108 2.78 12.61 30.29
C THR A 108 3.03 11.16 30.73
N SER A 109 3.17 10.25 29.78
CA SER A 109 3.58 8.86 30.01
C SER A 109 4.35 8.35 28.79
N LEU A 110 5.10 7.26 28.93
CA LEU A 110 5.85 6.67 27.81
C LEU A 110 4.97 6.37 26.58
N THR A 111 3.70 6.03 26.81
CA THR A 111 2.74 5.63 25.77
C THR A 111 1.81 6.74 25.31
N ALA A 112 1.85 7.91 25.96
CA ALA A 112 1.00 9.03 25.59
C ALA A 112 1.50 9.66 24.27
N PRO A 113 0.65 9.77 23.23
CA PRO A 113 1.03 10.43 21.99
C PRO A 113 1.13 11.96 22.17
N ASN A 114 1.83 12.61 21.25
CA ASN A 114 2.04 14.06 21.25
C ASN A 114 1.44 14.70 19.98
N PRO A 115 0.33 15.45 20.07
CA PRO A 115 -0.34 16.04 18.91
C PRO A 115 0.55 17.07 18.20
N ASP A 116 1.40 17.81 18.91
CA ASP A 116 2.30 18.80 18.30
C ASP A 116 3.40 18.11 17.50
N ALA A 117 3.99 17.04 18.04
CA ALA A 117 5.00 16.27 17.31
C ALA A 117 4.39 15.59 16.06
N GLN A 118 3.16 15.10 16.14
CA GLN A 118 2.44 14.59 14.97
C GLN A 118 2.16 15.72 13.98
N ALA A 119 1.75 16.91 14.44
CA ALA A 119 1.53 18.04 13.55
C ALA A 119 2.82 18.48 12.82
N ASP A 120 3.94 18.55 13.54
CA ASP A 120 5.25 18.90 12.98
C ASP A 120 5.71 17.89 11.93
N LEU A 121 5.51 16.59 12.20
CA LEU A 121 5.77 15.50 11.25
C LEU A 121 5.01 15.73 9.93
N LEU A 122 3.70 15.99 10.03
CA LEU A 122 2.87 16.19 8.85
C LEU A 122 3.28 17.46 8.10
N VAL A 123 3.53 18.58 8.80
CA VAL A 123 4.00 19.82 8.19
C VAL A 123 5.29 19.58 7.41
N GLU A 124 6.26 18.87 8.00
CA GLU A 124 7.50 18.49 7.32
C GLU A 124 7.24 17.65 6.07
N ALA A 125 6.38 16.63 6.18
CA ALA A 125 6.06 15.73 5.06
C ALA A 125 5.46 16.49 3.87
N TYR A 126 4.46 17.33 4.11
CA TYR A 126 3.78 18.08 3.04
C TYR A 126 4.63 19.20 2.46
N ARG A 127 5.54 19.81 3.25
CA ARG A 127 6.56 20.73 2.73
C ARG A 127 7.56 20.00 1.85
N ALA A 128 8.09 18.87 2.31
CA ALA A 128 9.05 18.07 1.54
C ALA A 128 8.44 17.49 0.25
N ALA A 129 7.14 17.20 0.26
CA ALA A 129 6.40 16.75 -0.93
C ALA A 129 6.06 17.88 -1.92
N ASP A 130 6.18 19.15 -1.50
CA ASP A 130 5.61 20.33 -2.15
C ASP A 130 4.14 20.14 -2.58
N VAL A 131 3.34 19.60 -1.66
CA VAL A 131 1.92 19.34 -1.89
C VAL A 131 1.06 20.38 -1.16
N ALA A 132 0.14 21.01 -1.88
CA ALA A 132 -0.85 21.88 -1.27
C ALA A 132 -1.88 21.05 -0.48
N PRO A 133 -2.17 21.39 0.78
CA PRO A 133 -3.03 20.58 1.65
C PRO A 133 -4.46 20.40 1.11
N GLN A 134 -4.97 21.34 0.31
CA GLN A 134 -6.31 21.26 -0.33
C GLN A 134 -6.41 20.15 -1.39
N THR A 135 -5.27 19.72 -1.92
CA THR A 135 -5.23 18.69 -2.97
C THR A 135 -5.19 17.28 -2.39
N VAL A 136 -5.06 17.16 -1.07
CA VAL A 136 -5.05 15.88 -0.37
C VAL A 136 -6.49 15.42 -0.17
N GLY A 137 -6.85 14.30 -0.79
CA GLY A 137 -8.22 13.78 -0.75
C GLY A 137 -8.42 12.67 0.28
N TYR A 138 -7.34 12.06 0.77
CA TYR A 138 -7.43 10.94 1.70
C TYR A 138 -6.28 10.90 2.71
N ILE A 139 -6.57 10.55 3.96
CA ILE A 139 -5.58 10.18 4.96
C ILE A 139 -5.96 8.80 5.51
N GLU A 140 -5.06 7.85 5.31
CA GLU A 140 -5.05 6.61 6.07
C GLU A 140 -4.37 6.88 7.42
N THR A 141 -5.17 6.99 8.47
CA THR A 141 -4.70 7.31 9.81
C THR A 141 -4.08 6.10 10.49
N HIS A 142 -3.36 6.35 11.58
CA HIS A 142 -2.97 5.29 12.49
C HIS A 142 -4.23 4.68 13.14
N GLY A 143 -5.13 5.50 13.69
CA GLY A 143 -6.52 5.16 13.99
C GLY A 143 -6.71 3.80 14.66
N THR A 144 -6.24 3.65 15.89
CA THR A 144 -6.29 2.39 16.64
C THR A 144 -7.63 2.11 17.29
N GLY A 145 -8.52 3.10 17.40
CA GLY A 145 -9.79 2.93 18.11
C GLY A 145 -9.61 3.04 19.62
N THR A 146 -8.69 3.90 20.07
CA THR A 146 -8.49 4.20 21.49
C THR A 146 -9.16 5.52 21.86
N ALA A 147 -9.73 5.60 23.07
CA ALA A 147 -10.42 6.79 23.56
C ALA A 147 -9.57 8.07 23.52
N LEU A 148 -8.25 7.94 23.74
CA LEU A 148 -7.30 9.05 23.79
C LEU A 148 -6.55 9.26 22.47
N GLY A 149 -6.13 8.18 21.80
CA GLY A 149 -5.27 8.26 20.63
C GLY A 149 -5.96 8.85 19.40
N ASP A 150 -7.22 8.47 19.16
CA ASP A 150 -7.96 8.95 17.99
C ASP A 150 -8.19 10.47 18.06
N PRO A 151 -8.65 11.07 19.19
CA PRO A 151 -8.69 12.53 19.34
C PRO A 151 -7.34 13.21 19.11
N ILE A 152 -6.26 12.72 19.74
CA ILE A 152 -4.92 13.31 19.60
C ILE A 152 -4.45 13.31 18.14
N GLU A 153 -4.69 12.21 17.41
CA GLU A 153 -4.36 12.12 15.99
C GLU A 153 -5.14 13.14 15.16
N THR A 154 -6.45 13.32 15.43
CA THR A 154 -7.24 14.34 14.72
C THR A 154 -6.81 15.77 15.06
N THR A 155 -6.43 16.06 16.30
CA THR A 155 -5.85 17.36 16.69
C THR A 155 -4.54 17.63 15.95
N GLY A 156 -3.66 16.61 15.85
CA GLY A 156 -2.40 16.71 15.11
C GLY A 156 -2.61 17.00 13.62
N LEU A 157 -3.53 16.25 12.99
CA LEU A 157 -3.96 16.46 11.60
C LEU A 157 -4.51 17.87 11.37
N SER A 158 -5.50 18.29 12.16
CA SER A 158 -6.14 19.60 12.06
C SER A 158 -5.16 20.74 12.29
N THR A 159 -4.24 20.58 13.24
CA THR A 159 -3.18 21.55 13.50
C THR A 159 -2.20 21.66 12.33
N ALA A 160 -1.71 20.54 11.80
CA ALA A 160 -0.80 20.53 10.64
C ALA A 160 -1.43 21.20 9.43
N PHE A 161 -2.66 20.81 9.07
CA PHE A 161 -3.34 21.36 7.90
C PHE A 161 -3.69 22.83 8.09
N ARG A 162 -4.03 23.29 9.31
CA ARG A 162 -4.19 24.72 9.59
C ARG A 162 -2.90 25.51 9.37
N ARG A 163 -1.75 25.00 9.85
CA ARG A 163 -0.43 25.64 9.65
C ARG A 163 -0.07 25.72 8.16
N LEU A 164 -0.16 24.60 7.44
CA LEU A 164 0.12 24.52 6.00
C LEU A 164 -0.76 25.47 5.18
N ARG A 165 -2.05 25.61 5.54
CA ARG A 165 -2.98 26.53 4.86
C ARG A 165 -2.63 27.99 5.10
N ALA A 166 -2.28 28.35 6.35
CA ALA A 166 -1.89 29.69 6.72
C ALA A 166 -0.61 30.11 5.99
N GLU A 167 0.38 29.22 5.88
CA GLU A 167 1.63 29.44 5.14
C GLU A 167 1.39 29.73 3.65
N ARG A 168 0.42 29.06 3.04
CA ARG A 168 0.09 29.23 1.62
C ARG A 168 -0.98 30.31 1.35
N GLY A 169 -1.53 30.95 2.39
CA GLY A 169 -2.60 31.95 2.23
C GLY A 169 -3.90 31.38 1.64
N THR A 170 -4.18 30.11 1.90
CA THR A 170 -5.29 29.36 1.27
C THR A 170 -6.44 29.13 2.24
N ALA A 171 -7.68 29.17 1.74
CA ALA A 171 -8.87 28.93 2.55
C ALA A 171 -9.03 27.45 2.94
N ALA A 172 -9.84 27.21 3.96
CA ALA A 172 -10.30 25.86 4.29
C ALA A 172 -11.25 25.36 3.20
N THR A 173 -10.97 24.16 2.68
CA THR A 173 -11.83 23.48 1.71
C THR A 173 -12.15 22.10 2.28
N PRO A 174 -13.43 21.77 2.52
CA PRO A 174 -13.84 20.41 2.85
C PRO A 174 -13.46 19.46 1.72
N GLY A 175 -13.11 18.21 2.06
CA GLY A 175 -12.96 17.17 1.04
C GLY A 175 -11.89 16.13 1.31
N CYS A 176 -11.09 16.27 2.37
CA CYS A 176 -10.13 15.25 2.75
C CYS A 176 -10.82 14.19 3.61
N VAL A 177 -10.88 12.95 3.14
CA VAL A 177 -11.46 11.87 3.93
C VAL A 177 -10.41 11.22 4.82
N ILE A 178 -10.78 10.81 6.03
CA ILE A 178 -9.94 10.03 6.94
C ILE A 178 -10.52 8.64 7.16
N GLY A 179 -9.66 7.63 7.28
CA GLY A 179 -10.05 6.26 7.60
C GLY A 179 -8.87 5.43 8.09
N SER A 180 -9.15 4.19 8.53
CA SER A 180 -8.11 3.26 8.99
C SER A 180 -8.45 1.83 8.56
N VAL A 181 -7.49 1.10 8.01
CA VAL A 181 -7.59 -0.32 7.64
C VAL A 181 -7.79 -1.20 8.88
N LYS A 182 -7.43 -0.69 10.07
CA LYS A 182 -7.54 -1.44 11.32
C LYS A 182 -8.98 -1.81 11.66
N THR A 183 -9.96 -1.07 11.15
CA THR A 183 -11.38 -1.44 11.29
C THR A 183 -11.74 -2.73 10.56
N ASN A 184 -10.94 -3.16 9.56
CA ASN A 184 -11.21 -4.33 8.75
C ASN A 184 -10.42 -5.57 9.23
N ILE A 185 -9.14 -5.36 9.57
CA ILE A 185 -8.19 -6.46 9.81
C ILE A 185 -7.50 -6.40 11.19
N GLY A 186 -7.92 -5.47 12.05
CA GLY A 186 -7.25 -5.23 13.32
C GLY A 186 -5.93 -4.47 13.19
N HIS A 187 -5.25 -4.31 14.31
CA HIS A 187 -3.95 -3.67 14.38
C HIS A 187 -2.84 -4.69 14.14
N LEU A 188 -2.21 -4.59 12.97
CA LEU A 188 -1.08 -5.43 12.56
C LEU A 188 0.27 -5.04 13.20
N GLU A 189 0.26 -4.30 14.32
CA GLU A 189 1.46 -3.85 15.05
C GLU A 189 2.60 -3.39 14.11
N ALA A 190 3.72 -4.12 14.05
CA ALA A 190 4.87 -3.78 13.20
C ALA A 190 4.52 -3.70 11.69
N ALA A 191 3.52 -4.46 11.22
CA ALA A 191 3.01 -4.45 9.85
C ALA A 191 1.82 -3.50 9.62
N ALA A 192 1.41 -2.70 10.62
CA ALA A 192 0.27 -1.81 10.48
C ALA A 192 0.49 -0.70 9.44
N GLY A 193 1.70 -0.16 9.37
CA GLY A 193 2.07 0.87 8.39
C GLY A 193 1.97 0.38 6.95
N ILE A 194 2.51 -0.81 6.65
CA ILE A 194 2.46 -1.38 5.30
C ILE A 194 1.04 -1.75 4.88
N ALA A 195 0.20 -2.20 5.82
CA ALA A 195 -1.22 -2.46 5.54
C ALA A 195 -1.99 -1.18 5.18
N GLY A 196 -1.75 -0.09 5.91
CA GLY A 196 -2.32 1.22 5.58
C GLY A 196 -1.82 1.75 4.23
N LEU A 197 -0.52 1.59 3.96
CA LEU A 197 0.07 1.95 2.68
C LEU A 197 -0.59 1.21 1.51
N PHE A 198 -0.81 -0.11 1.63
CA PHE A 198 -1.52 -0.88 0.61
C PHE A 198 -2.94 -0.40 0.39
N LYS A 199 -3.71 -0.13 1.45
CA LYS A 199 -5.06 0.41 1.32
C LYS A 199 -5.07 1.75 0.59
N ALA A 200 -4.15 2.66 0.92
CA ALA A 200 -4.03 3.96 0.26
C ALA A 200 -3.65 3.82 -1.23
N VAL A 201 -2.69 2.96 -1.56
CA VAL A 201 -2.30 2.67 -2.95
C VAL A 201 -3.46 2.06 -3.74
N LEU A 202 -4.20 1.13 -3.15
CA LEU A 202 -5.39 0.55 -3.79
C LEU A 202 -6.51 1.60 -3.95
N ALA A 203 -6.71 2.48 -2.98
CA ALA A 203 -7.68 3.58 -3.08
C ALA A 203 -7.35 4.54 -4.24
N LEU A 204 -6.07 4.87 -4.43
CA LEU A 204 -5.59 5.65 -5.58
C LEU A 204 -5.87 4.90 -6.89
N ARG A 205 -5.41 3.65 -6.98
CA ARG A 205 -5.56 2.80 -8.19
C ARG A 205 -7.01 2.64 -8.62
N HIS A 206 -7.92 2.45 -7.68
CA HIS A 206 -9.34 2.23 -7.97
C HIS A 206 -10.17 3.52 -7.98
N GLY A 207 -9.55 4.69 -7.76
CA GLY A 207 -10.25 5.96 -7.64
C GLY A 207 -11.44 5.89 -6.69
N THR A 208 -11.29 5.20 -5.56
CA THR A 208 -12.37 4.90 -4.60
C THR A 208 -11.83 4.96 -3.18
N ILE A 209 -12.49 5.73 -2.31
CA ILE A 209 -12.20 5.73 -0.88
C ILE A 209 -13.08 4.67 -0.21
N PRO A 210 -12.50 3.61 0.39
CA PRO A 210 -13.27 2.55 1.03
C PRO A 210 -13.89 3.01 2.35
N ALA A 211 -15.01 2.40 2.74
CA ALA A 211 -15.64 2.63 4.04
C ALA A 211 -14.74 2.15 5.20
N GLY A 212 -14.72 2.91 6.28
CA GLY A 212 -14.37 2.45 7.61
C GLY A 212 -15.53 1.68 8.24
N LEU A 213 -15.20 0.72 9.10
CA LEU A 213 -16.19 -0.10 9.81
C LEU A 213 -16.35 0.37 11.26
N HIS A 214 -17.37 -0.17 11.93
CA HIS A 214 -17.61 -0.08 13.38
C HIS A 214 -18.00 1.30 13.93
N LEU A 215 -18.02 2.34 13.11
CA LEU A 215 -18.56 3.66 13.47
C LEU A 215 -20.10 3.64 13.53
N ARG A 216 -20.64 3.88 14.71
CA ARG A 216 -22.07 4.12 15.00
C ARG A 216 -22.32 5.55 15.41
N GLU A 217 -21.47 6.08 16.27
CA GLU A 217 -21.55 7.45 16.76
C GLU A 217 -20.15 8.03 16.81
N GLN A 218 -19.97 9.22 16.23
CA GLN A 218 -18.68 9.90 16.21
C GLN A 218 -18.25 10.26 17.63
N ASN A 219 -16.98 10.02 17.95
CA ASN A 219 -16.41 10.48 19.21
C ASN A 219 -16.47 12.03 19.27
N PRO A 220 -17.12 12.62 20.31
CA PRO A 220 -17.30 14.07 20.40
C PRO A 220 -16.02 14.86 20.63
N TYR A 221 -14.91 14.18 20.97
CA TYR A 221 -13.60 14.81 21.19
C TYR A 221 -12.76 14.90 19.91
N LEU A 222 -13.24 14.40 18.76
CA LEU A 222 -12.51 14.52 17.51
C LEU A 222 -12.55 15.96 17.00
N GLU A 223 -11.38 16.54 16.72
CA GLU A 223 -11.25 17.88 16.15
C GLU A 223 -11.42 17.85 14.64
N LEU A 224 -12.65 17.60 14.17
CA LEU A 224 -13.01 17.59 12.74
C LEU A 224 -13.76 18.85 12.31
N ASP A 225 -14.45 19.50 13.25
CA ASP A 225 -15.31 20.65 12.97
C ASP A 225 -14.52 21.87 12.44
N GLY A 226 -14.97 22.45 11.32
CA GLY A 226 -14.30 23.57 10.66
C GLY A 226 -12.98 23.21 9.94
N GLY A 227 -12.59 21.93 9.98
CA GLY A 227 -11.44 21.37 9.28
C GLY A 227 -11.78 20.84 7.88
N PRO A 228 -10.79 20.32 7.13
CA PRO A 228 -11.03 19.69 5.82
C PRO A 228 -11.52 18.23 5.93
N PHE A 229 -11.63 17.68 7.15
CA PHE A 229 -11.67 16.24 7.39
C PHE A 229 -13.07 15.67 7.57
N GLU A 230 -13.37 14.58 6.85
CA GLU A 230 -14.59 13.79 6.98
C GLU A 230 -14.25 12.32 7.23
N ILE A 231 -14.99 11.62 8.08
CA ILE A 231 -14.75 10.18 8.32
C ILE A 231 -15.33 9.36 7.15
N ALA A 232 -14.57 8.38 6.66
CA ALA A 232 -15.03 7.43 5.64
C ALA A 232 -16.11 6.49 6.19
N THR A 233 -17.39 6.87 6.16
CA THR A 233 -18.49 6.01 6.65
C THR A 233 -19.05 5.07 5.58
N THR A 234 -18.93 5.45 4.32
CA THR A 234 -19.36 4.67 3.16
C THR A 234 -18.27 4.66 2.09
N ALA A 235 -18.23 3.59 1.29
CA ALA A 235 -17.34 3.55 0.15
C ALA A 235 -17.84 4.54 -0.90
N ARG A 236 -16.96 5.43 -1.37
CA ARG A 236 -17.35 6.49 -2.31
C ARG A 236 -16.32 6.64 -3.43
N PRO A 237 -16.76 7.00 -4.65
CA PRO A 237 -15.85 7.40 -5.70
C PRO A 237 -14.94 8.53 -5.21
N TRP A 238 -13.68 8.47 -5.61
CA TRP A 238 -12.68 9.50 -5.39
C TRP A 238 -12.41 10.15 -6.75
N PRO A 239 -13.10 11.26 -7.10
CA PRO A 239 -12.87 11.93 -8.36
C PRO A 239 -11.49 12.59 -8.39
N GLU A 240 -10.93 12.75 -9.58
CA GLU A 240 -9.72 13.55 -9.79
C GLU A 240 -9.98 15.00 -9.37
N PRO A 241 -9.17 15.56 -8.45
CA PRO A 241 -9.27 16.96 -8.10
C PRO A 241 -8.99 17.85 -9.31
N ARG A 242 -9.47 19.10 -9.28
CA ARG A 242 -9.20 20.10 -10.31
C ARG A 242 -8.61 21.36 -9.68
N ASP A 243 -7.71 22.01 -10.41
CA ASP A 243 -7.21 23.34 -10.02
C ASP A 243 -8.23 24.45 -10.34
N GLY A 244 -7.90 25.69 -9.98
CA GLY A 244 -8.76 26.86 -10.23
C GLY A 244 -8.95 27.20 -11.72
N ALA A 245 -8.14 26.64 -12.61
CA ALA A 245 -8.25 26.78 -14.06
C ALA A 245 -9.01 25.59 -14.70
N GLY A 246 -9.39 24.59 -13.92
CA GLY A 246 -10.11 23.40 -14.37
C GLY A 246 -9.22 22.25 -14.85
N ASN A 247 -7.89 22.35 -14.73
CA ASN A 247 -6.97 21.27 -15.09
C ASN A 247 -7.06 20.13 -14.06
N GLY A 248 -6.94 18.88 -14.52
CA GLY A 248 -6.89 17.72 -13.64
C GLY A 248 -5.64 17.73 -12.77
N LEU A 249 -5.81 17.42 -11.49
CA LEU A 249 -4.73 17.23 -10.53
C LEU A 249 -4.69 15.77 -10.08
N PRO A 250 -3.51 15.26 -9.72
CA PRO A 250 -3.42 13.90 -9.25
C PRO A 250 -4.11 13.74 -7.89
N ARG A 251 -4.77 12.60 -7.68
CA ARG A 251 -5.19 12.17 -6.33
C ARG A 251 -3.97 12.01 -5.44
N ARG A 252 -4.11 12.49 -4.18
CA ARG A 252 -3.04 12.44 -3.18
C ARG A 252 -3.57 11.91 -1.86
N ALA A 253 -2.79 11.02 -1.25
CA ALA A 253 -3.07 10.44 0.05
C ALA A 253 -1.94 10.68 1.04
N GLY A 254 -2.26 10.74 2.33
CA GLY A 254 -1.29 10.58 3.43
C GLY A 254 -1.49 9.25 4.15
N VAL A 255 -0.41 8.68 4.70
CA VAL A 255 -0.46 7.48 5.54
C VAL A 255 0.33 7.74 6.81
N SER A 256 -0.32 7.60 7.98
CA SER A 256 0.29 7.79 9.30
C SER A 256 0.49 6.46 10.01
N SER A 257 1.61 6.30 10.73
CA SER A 257 1.76 5.24 11.72
C SER A 257 2.58 5.69 12.92
N PHE A 258 2.08 5.39 14.13
CA PHE A 258 2.64 5.86 15.39
C PHE A 258 2.95 4.67 16.30
N GLY A 259 4.21 4.53 16.70
CA GLY A 259 4.65 3.54 17.67
C GLY A 259 4.31 3.99 19.07
N PHE A 260 3.85 3.08 19.94
CA PHE A 260 3.51 3.42 21.32
C PHE A 260 4.69 4.05 22.09
N GLY A 261 5.95 3.77 21.70
CA GLY A 261 7.13 4.38 22.31
C GLY A 261 7.39 5.83 21.89
N GLY A 262 6.60 6.39 20.96
CA GLY A 262 6.70 7.77 20.49
C GLY A 262 7.27 7.94 19.08
N ALA A 263 7.75 6.87 18.44
CA ALA A 263 8.29 6.92 17.07
C ALA A 263 7.16 7.06 16.04
N ASN A 264 7.14 8.16 15.30
CA ASN A 264 6.10 8.46 14.32
C ASN A 264 6.66 8.42 12.90
N ALA A 265 5.82 8.02 11.95
CA ALA A 265 6.13 8.08 10.52
C ALA A 265 4.91 8.55 9.72
N HIS A 266 5.15 9.34 8.66
CA HIS A 266 4.13 9.77 7.72
C HIS A 266 4.65 9.74 6.28
N ILE A 267 3.83 9.22 5.36
CA ILE A 267 4.14 9.11 3.93
C ILE A 267 3.09 9.85 3.11
N VAL A 268 3.53 10.69 2.19
CA VAL A 268 2.68 11.36 1.20
C VAL A 268 2.78 10.62 -0.13
N LEU A 269 1.64 10.20 -0.64
CA LEU A 269 1.47 9.47 -1.89
C LEU A 269 0.75 10.32 -2.92
N GLU A 270 1.09 10.11 -4.18
CA GLU A 270 0.43 10.67 -5.35
C GLU A 270 0.11 9.52 -6.30
N GLU A 271 -1.05 9.58 -6.97
CA GLU A 271 -1.34 8.64 -8.05
C GLU A 271 -0.26 8.76 -9.14
N PRO A 272 0.15 7.63 -9.74
CA PRO A 272 1.17 7.66 -10.77
C PRO A 272 0.65 8.42 -11.99
N PRO A 273 1.53 9.03 -12.80
CA PRO A 273 1.11 9.53 -14.12
C PRO A 273 0.46 8.36 -14.87
N MET A 274 -0.75 8.57 -15.38
CA MET A 274 -1.38 7.54 -16.21
C MET A 274 -0.48 7.32 -17.44
N PRO A 275 -0.07 6.07 -17.72
CA PRO A 275 0.60 5.78 -18.97
C PRO A 275 -0.29 6.28 -20.11
N ASP A 276 0.30 6.89 -21.13
CA ASP A 276 -0.42 7.13 -22.37
C ASP A 276 -0.82 5.76 -22.93
N THR A 277 -2.06 5.37 -22.67
CA THR A 277 -2.66 4.12 -23.18
C THR A 277 -2.99 4.26 -24.66
N GLY A 278 -2.53 5.34 -25.32
CA GLY A 278 -2.51 5.53 -26.76
C GLY A 278 -2.34 4.17 -27.42
N ALA A 279 -3.45 3.69 -27.98
CA ALA A 279 -3.64 2.29 -28.31
C ALA A 279 -2.39 1.80 -29.02
N LYS A 280 -1.59 0.98 -28.34
CA LYS A 280 -0.65 0.12 -29.03
C LYS A 280 -1.52 -0.91 -29.71
N ASP A 281 -2.04 -0.49 -30.84
CA ASP A 281 -2.73 -1.27 -31.85
C ASP A 281 -1.68 -2.21 -32.45
N THR A 282 -1.15 -3.11 -31.63
CA THR A 282 -0.51 -4.31 -32.13
C THR A 282 -1.67 -5.19 -32.51
N ALA A 283 -2.05 -5.13 -33.79
CA ALA A 283 -2.94 -6.09 -34.42
C ALA A 283 -2.67 -7.49 -33.84
N ALA A 284 -3.74 -8.19 -33.46
CA ALA A 284 -3.77 -9.56 -32.99
C ALA A 284 -2.66 -10.40 -33.66
N ALA A 285 -1.55 -10.57 -32.95
CA ALA A 285 -0.36 -11.24 -33.44
C ALA A 285 0.00 -12.28 -32.38
N GLU A 286 0.22 -13.51 -32.84
CA GLU A 286 0.59 -14.64 -31.99
C GLU A 286 1.75 -14.28 -31.06
N GLN A 287 1.53 -14.46 -29.76
CA GLN A 287 2.54 -14.24 -28.72
C GLN A 287 2.99 -15.57 -28.10
N LEU A 288 4.25 -15.63 -27.68
CA LEU A 288 4.77 -16.75 -26.90
C LEU A 288 4.59 -16.48 -25.41
N PHE A 289 3.71 -17.22 -24.76
CA PHE A 289 3.54 -17.18 -23.30
C PHE A 289 4.30 -18.34 -22.67
N VAL A 290 5.05 -18.03 -21.60
CA VAL A 290 5.89 -19.01 -20.88
C VAL A 290 5.57 -19.01 -19.40
N LEU A 291 5.55 -20.20 -18.79
CA LEU A 291 5.48 -20.39 -17.35
C LEU A 291 6.58 -21.33 -16.92
N SER A 292 7.03 -21.20 -15.67
CA SER A 292 7.93 -22.16 -15.09
C SER A 292 7.75 -22.31 -13.59
N ALA A 293 8.09 -23.48 -13.05
CA ALA A 293 8.09 -23.76 -11.63
C ALA A 293 9.16 -24.79 -11.24
N ARG A 294 9.41 -24.94 -9.93
CA ARG A 294 10.39 -25.91 -9.41
C ARG A 294 9.88 -27.35 -9.41
N THR A 295 8.56 -27.56 -9.42
CA THR A 295 7.92 -28.88 -9.46
C THR A 295 6.78 -28.89 -10.48
N PRO A 296 6.36 -30.08 -10.97
CA PRO A 296 5.20 -30.21 -11.87
C PRO A 296 3.91 -29.66 -11.25
N GLU A 297 3.68 -29.89 -9.96
CA GLU A 297 2.48 -29.46 -9.24
C GLU A 297 2.41 -27.93 -9.14
N ALA A 298 3.55 -27.30 -8.81
CA ALA A 298 3.65 -25.84 -8.77
C ALA A 298 3.45 -25.21 -10.17
N LEU A 299 3.89 -25.89 -11.24
CA LEU A 299 3.66 -25.45 -12.62
C LEU A 299 2.17 -25.49 -12.96
N ARG A 300 1.50 -26.59 -12.59
CA ARG A 300 0.04 -26.74 -12.74
C ARG A 300 -0.71 -25.64 -12.01
N HIS A 301 -0.40 -25.39 -10.74
CA HIS A 301 -1.02 -24.31 -9.96
C HIS A 301 -0.76 -22.92 -10.53
N THR A 302 0.42 -22.68 -11.10
CA THR A 302 0.73 -21.42 -11.77
C THR A 302 -0.13 -21.22 -13.01
N ALA A 303 -0.34 -22.28 -13.79
CA ALA A 303 -1.23 -22.27 -14.96
C ALA A 303 -2.70 -22.05 -14.56
N GLU A 304 -3.18 -22.71 -13.51
CA GLU A 304 -4.53 -22.52 -12.95
C GLU A 304 -4.75 -21.05 -12.56
N ARG A 305 -3.83 -20.49 -11.75
CA ARG A 305 -3.91 -19.09 -11.30
C ARG A 305 -3.89 -18.09 -12.45
N LEU A 306 -3.10 -18.35 -13.50
CA LEU A 306 -3.09 -17.47 -14.68
C LEU A 306 -4.40 -17.59 -15.45
N ALA A 307 -4.92 -18.80 -15.66
CA ALA A 307 -6.19 -19.00 -16.36
C ALA A 307 -7.37 -18.34 -15.62
N ASP A 308 -7.37 -18.39 -14.28
CA ASP A 308 -8.35 -17.71 -13.43
C ASP A 308 -8.22 -16.19 -13.53
N HIS A 309 -6.99 -15.66 -13.45
CA HIS A 309 -6.73 -14.22 -13.57
C HIS A 309 -7.22 -13.65 -14.92
N LEU A 310 -7.02 -14.39 -16.00
CA LEU A 310 -7.45 -14.02 -17.35
C LEU A 310 -8.97 -14.18 -17.57
N ALA A 311 -9.72 -14.74 -16.61
CA ALA A 311 -11.17 -14.79 -16.69
C ALA A 311 -11.81 -13.42 -16.41
N ASP A 312 -11.18 -12.63 -15.53
CA ASP A 312 -11.76 -11.42 -14.96
C ASP A 312 -11.04 -10.13 -15.38
N GLN A 313 -9.95 -10.22 -16.16
CA GLN A 313 -9.09 -9.09 -16.49
C GLN A 313 -8.81 -9.02 -17.99
N ASP A 314 -8.93 -7.82 -18.55
CA ASP A 314 -8.46 -7.50 -19.89
C ASP A 314 -7.03 -6.96 -19.78
N VAL A 315 -6.07 -7.72 -20.29
CA VAL A 315 -4.63 -7.42 -20.20
C VAL A 315 -4.05 -7.42 -21.60
N PRO A 316 -3.30 -6.38 -22.02
CA PRO A 316 -2.65 -6.38 -23.32
C PRO A 316 -1.75 -7.61 -23.51
N ALA A 317 -1.92 -8.33 -24.62
CA ALA A 317 -1.23 -9.59 -24.89
C ALA A 317 0.29 -9.45 -24.85
N GLY A 318 0.82 -8.36 -25.43
CA GLY A 318 2.26 -8.05 -25.46
C GLY A 318 2.82 -7.83 -24.06
N ASP A 319 2.14 -7.06 -23.21
CA ASP A 319 2.59 -6.78 -21.84
C ASP A 319 2.58 -8.05 -20.97
N LEU A 320 1.55 -8.89 -21.15
CA LEU A 320 1.46 -10.18 -20.47
C LEU A 320 2.61 -11.11 -20.91
N ALA A 321 2.84 -11.25 -22.22
CA ALA A 321 3.91 -12.08 -22.75
C ALA A 321 5.28 -11.59 -22.27
N TYR A 322 5.55 -10.29 -22.39
CA TYR A 322 6.80 -9.67 -21.94
C TYR A 322 7.04 -9.89 -20.45
N THR A 323 6.04 -9.64 -19.61
CA THR A 323 6.14 -9.84 -18.15
C THR A 323 6.44 -11.30 -17.79
N LEU A 324 5.84 -12.26 -18.50
CA LEU A 324 6.11 -13.69 -18.29
C LEU A 324 7.51 -14.11 -18.77
N GLN A 325 8.03 -13.46 -19.82
CA GLN A 325 9.35 -13.76 -20.39
C GLN A 325 10.51 -13.15 -19.60
N THR A 326 10.36 -11.91 -19.12
CA THR A 326 11.47 -11.14 -18.52
C THR A 326 11.32 -10.92 -17.01
N GLY A 327 10.08 -10.95 -16.50
CA GLY A 327 9.76 -10.65 -15.10
C GLY A 327 9.62 -11.88 -14.20
N ARG A 328 10.06 -13.06 -14.63
CA ARG A 328 9.95 -14.33 -13.89
C ARG A 328 11.24 -15.13 -13.94
N ASP A 329 11.61 -15.74 -12.82
CA ASP A 329 12.71 -16.71 -12.78
C ASP A 329 12.42 -17.90 -13.71
N ALA A 330 13.37 -18.24 -14.57
CA ALA A 330 13.25 -19.40 -15.46
C ALA A 330 13.63 -20.70 -14.73
N MET A 331 12.61 -21.41 -14.21
CA MET A 331 12.76 -22.61 -13.39
C MET A 331 12.82 -23.92 -14.20
N THR A 332 12.91 -25.06 -13.49
CA THR A 332 13.16 -26.40 -14.03
C THR A 332 12.03 -26.94 -14.90
N HIS A 333 10.78 -26.90 -14.40
CA HIS A 333 9.61 -27.37 -15.14
C HIS A 333 9.02 -26.19 -15.90
N ARG A 334 8.83 -26.34 -17.21
CA ARG A 334 8.43 -25.25 -18.10
C ARG A 334 7.20 -25.61 -18.89
N LEU A 335 6.38 -24.59 -19.14
CA LEU A 335 5.21 -24.61 -20.01
C LEU A 335 5.36 -23.47 -21.01
N ALA A 336 5.10 -23.73 -22.28
CA ALA A 336 5.07 -22.74 -23.33
C ALA A 336 3.81 -22.92 -24.20
N VAL A 337 3.23 -21.81 -24.63
CA VAL A 337 2.07 -21.81 -25.52
C VAL A 337 2.14 -20.58 -26.42
N VAL A 338 1.89 -20.79 -27.71
CA VAL A 338 1.71 -19.71 -28.67
C VAL A 338 0.21 -19.50 -28.80
N ALA A 339 -0.25 -18.27 -28.59
CA ALA A 339 -1.67 -17.94 -28.65
C ALA A 339 -1.90 -16.52 -29.15
N ASP A 340 -3.03 -16.32 -29.82
CA ASP A 340 -3.50 -15.00 -30.27
C ASP A 340 -4.27 -14.30 -29.15
N GLY A 341 -3.51 -13.79 -28.17
CA GLY A 341 -4.05 -13.01 -27.07
C GLY A 341 -4.52 -13.80 -25.83
N PRO A 342 -4.98 -13.07 -24.79
CA PRO A 342 -5.21 -13.65 -23.46
C PRO A 342 -6.38 -14.64 -23.41
N ALA A 343 -7.43 -14.42 -24.21
CA ALA A 343 -8.58 -15.33 -24.27
C ALA A 343 -8.20 -16.69 -24.86
N ALA A 344 -7.43 -16.71 -25.95
CA ALA A 344 -6.91 -17.93 -26.56
C ALA A 344 -5.93 -18.64 -25.62
N LEU A 345 -5.02 -17.90 -25.00
CA LEU A 345 -4.12 -18.41 -23.96
C LEU A 345 -4.89 -19.13 -22.85
N ARG A 346 -5.92 -18.48 -22.29
CA ARG A 346 -6.76 -19.06 -21.23
C ARG A 346 -7.41 -20.36 -21.68
N ALA A 347 -7.98 -20.40 -22.88
CA ALA A 347 -8.60 -21.61 -23.43
C ALA A 347 -7.61 -22.77 -23.52
N GLU A 348 -6.39 -22.51 -24.01
CA GLU A 348 -5.32 -23.50 -24.11
C GLU A 348 -4.85 -24.02 -22.75
N LEU A 349 -4.72 -23.12 -21.75
CA LEU A 349 -4.40 -23.51 -20.37
C LEU A 349 -5.51 -24.38 -19.77
N CYS A 350 -6.78 -24.00 -19.92
CA CYS A 350 -7.91 -24.79 -19.41
C CYS A 350 -7.98 -26.17 -20.07
N ALA A 351 -7.78 -26.25 -21.39
CA ALA A 351 -7.74 -27.52 -22.12
C ALA A 351 -6.60 -28.42 -21.61
N HIS A 352 -5.41 -27.86 -21.45
CA HIS A 352 -4.25 -28.58 -20.89
C HIS A 352 -4.51 -29.10 -19.47
N LEU A 353 -5.05 -28.27 -18.59
CA LEU A 353 -5.35 -28.61 -17.19
C LEU A 353 -6.42 -29.70 -17.05
N ALA A 354 -7.35 -29.78 -18.01
CA ALA A 354 -8.38 -30.80 -18.10
C ALA A 354 -7.90 -32.10 -18.79
N GLY A 355 -6.68 -32.14 -19.32
CA GLY A 355 -6.15 -33.29 -20.06
C GLY A 355 -6.67 -33.42 -21.50
N HIS A 356 -7.25 -32.35 -22.04
CA HIS A 356 -7.69 -32.31 -23.43
C HIS A 356 -6.53 -31.91 -24.37
N PRO A 357 -6.64 -32.22 -25.68
CA PRO A 357 -5.70 -31.71 -26.67
C PRO A 357 -5.58 -30.18 -26.61
N SER A 358 -4.33 -29.68 -26.61
CA SER A 358 -4.00 -28.26 -26.54
C SER A 358 -2.68 -27.97 -27.27
N ALA A 359 -2.46 -26.70 -27.60
CA ALA A 359 -1.21 -26.16 -28.14
C ALA A 359 -0.08 -26.08 -27.09
N VAL A 360 -0.40 -26.31 -25.81
CA VAL A 360 0.56 -26.27 -24.72
C VAL A 360 1.69 -27.29 -24.92
N ARG A 361 2.92 -26.84 -24.70
CA ARG A 361 4.13 -27.68 -24.67
C ARG A 361 4.75 -27.59 -23.28
N THR A 362 5.04 -28.74 -22.69
CA THR A 362 5.74 -28.81 -21.40
C THR A 362 7.11 -29.46 -21.58
N GLY A 363 8.04 -29.13 -20.70
CA GLY A 363 9.38 -29.69 -20.72
C GLY A 363 10.10 -29.48 -19.40
N GLN A 364 11.19 -30.22 -19.22
CA GLN A 364 12.08 -30.08 -18.08
C GLN A 364 13.45 -29.59 -18.55
N ALA A 365 13.91 -28.46 -18.04
CA ALA A 365 15.26 -28.00 -18.28
C ALA A 365 16.23 -28.90 -17.49
N GLY A 366 17.11 -29.61 -18.19
CA GLY A 366 18.22 -30.32 -17.55
C GLY A 366 19.22 -29.32 -16.96
N ARG A 367 19.92 -29.68 -15.87
CA ARG A 367 21.12 -28.93 -15.46
C ARG A 367 22.08 -28.91 -16.65
N GLY A 368 22.41 -27.73 -17.15
CA GLY A 368 23.31 -27.58 -18.30
C GLY A 368 24.56 -28.42 -18.12
N ARG A 369 24.86 -29.26 -19.11
CA ARG A 369 26.20 -29.80 -19.29
C ARG A 369 27.12 -28.58 -19.43
N ALA A 370 28.05 -28.39 -18.50
CA ALA A 370 29.06 -27.35 -18.64
C ALA A 370 29.71 -27.47 -20.04
N PRO A 371 30.00 -26.37 -20.74
CA PRO A 371 30.68 -26.45 -22.03
C PRO A 371 31.97 -27.24 -21.80
N ALA A 372 32.14 -28.33 -22.55
CA ALA A 372 33.38 -29.08 -22.54
C ALA A 372 34.49 -28.11 -22.95
N THR A 373 35.39 -27.80 -22.04
CA THR A 373 36.61 -27.08 -22.35
C THR A 373 37.35 -27.90 -23.40
N ALA A 374 37.43 -27.37 -24.63
CA ALA A 374 38.28 -27.91 -25.67
C ALA A 374 39.72 -27.94 -25.13
N SER A 375 40.31 -29.13 -25.14
CA SER A 375 41.68 -29.40 -24.68
C SER A 375 42.70 -29.00 -25.74
#